data_AF-A0A5K1DZJ7-F1
#
_entry.id   AF-A0A5K1DZJ7-F1
#
_cell.length_a   1.000
_cell.length_b   1.000
_cell.length_c   1.000
_cell.angle_alpha   90.00
_cell.angle_beta   90.00
_cell.angle_gamma   90.00
#
_symmetry.space_group_name_H-M   'P 1'
#
loop_
_entity.id
_entity.type
_entity.pdbx_description
1 polymer ?
#
loop_
_entity_poly.entity_id
_entity_poly.type
_entity_poly.pdbx_seq_one_letter_code
_entity_poly.pdbx_strand_id
1 'polypeptide(L)' 'LEMAEKCLVQAMDLSGLLLLYSALGDAEGMSNLVALAKDQGKNNVAFLCLFMLGRLEECLQLLVA' A
#
# COMPACT_ATOMS: atom_id res chain seq x y z
N LEU A 1 6.11 -1.54 17.09
CA LEU A 1 5.77 -1.33 15.67
C LEU A 1 5.83 -2.65 14.91
N GLU A 2 6.94 -3.39 14.97
CA GLU A 2 7.09 -4.70 14.32
C GLU A 2 5.95 -5.70 14.61
N MET A 3 5.50 -5.81 15.86
CA MET A 3 4.36 -6.70 16.21
C MET A 3 3.04 -6.24 15.58
N ALA A 4 2.80 -4.93 15.51
CA ALA A 4 1.60 -4.39 14.90
C ALA A 4 1.61 -4.64 13.38
N GLU A 5 2.74 -4.40 12.74
CA GLU A 5 2.94 -4.71 11.32
C GLU A 5 2.70 -6.19 11.03
N LYS A 6 3.34 -7.11 11.80
CA LYS A 6 3.13 -8.55 11.65
C LYS A 6 1.67 -8.94 11.81
N CYS A 7 0.97 -8.41 12.82
CA CYS A 7 -0.45 -8.67 12.99
C CYS A 7 -1.29 -8.19 11.80
N LEU A 8 -1.02 -6.98 11.29
CA LEU A 8 -1.73 -6.41 10.15
C LEU A 8 -1.47 -7.19 8.85
N VAL A 9 -0.23 -7.63 8.62
CA VAL A 9 0.13 -8.52 7.49
C VAL A 9 -0.62 -9.84 7.58
N GLN A 10 -0.62 -10.49 8.74
CA GLN A 10 -1.32 -11.77 8.93
C GLN A 10 -2.84 -11.62 8.79
N ALA A 11 -3.40 -10.49 9.23
CA ALA A 11 -4.82 -10.18 9.08
C ALA A 11 -5.20 -9.71 7.66
N MET A 12 -4.22 -9.47 6.78
CA MET A 12 -4.41 -8.87 5.46
C MET A 12 -5.12 -7.50 5.54
N ASP A 13 -4.90 -6.76 6.63
CA ASP A 13 -5.47 -5.43 6.84
C ASP A 13 -4.63 -4.38 6.11
N LEU A 14 -4.90 -4.24 4.81
CA LEU A 14 -4.17 -3.34 3.93
C LEU A 14 -4.34 -1.87 4.30
N SER A 15 -5.47 -1.49 4.90
CA SER A 15 -5.72 -0.10 5.30
C SER A 15 -4.92 0.25 6.55
N GLY A 16 -4.82 -0.67 7.51
CA GLY A 16 -3.94 -0.53 8.66
C GLY A 16 -2.47 -0.51 8.26
N LEU A 17 -2.03 -1.36 7.33
CA LEU A 17 -0.67 -1.32 6.77
C LEU A 17 -0.37 -0.01 6.05
N LEU A 18 -1.30 0.50 5.24
CA LEU A 18 -1.18 1.79 4.58
C LEU A 18 -1.01 2.93 5.59
N LEU A 19 -1.85 2.97 6.63
CA LEU A 19 -1.72 3.96 7.70
C LEU A 19 -0.37 3.85 8.42
N LEU A 20 0.08 2.64 8.71
CA LEU A 20 1.34 2.39 9.41
C LEU A 20 2.54 2.85 8.57
N TYR A 21 2.65 2.40 7.32
CA TYR A 21 3.77 2.76 6.45
C TYR A 21 3.77 4.24 6.08
N SER A 22 2.60 4.83 5.82
CA SER A 22 2.50 6.27 5.54
C SER A 22 2.91 7.13 6.74
N ALA A 23 2.49 6.77 7.96
CA ALA A 23 2.86 7.50 9.17
C ALA A 23 4.36 7.40 9.49
N LEU A 24 5.00 6.28 9.13
CA LEU A 24 6.43 6.06 9.30
C LEU A 24 7.29 6.64 8.16
N GLY A 25 6.66 7.06 7.05
CA GLY A 25 7.40 7.43 5.83
C GLY A 25 8.14 6.25 5.20
N ASP A 26 7.67 5.03 5.41
CA ASP A 26 8.29 3.81 4.92
C ASP A 26 7.94 3.58 3.43
N ALA A 27 8.83 4.04 2.56
CA ALA A 27 8.67 3.93 1.12
C ALA A 27 8.75 2.47 0.62
N GLU A 28 9.54 1.61 1.28
CA GLU A 28 9.69 0.21 0.88
C GLU A 28 8.44 -0.58 1.26
N GLY A 29 7.96 -0.41 2.50
CA GLY A 29 6.69 -0.98 2.96
C GLY A 29 5.51 -0.55 2.09
N MET A 30 5.43 0.74 1.73
CA MET A 30 4.42 1.23 0.78
C MET A 30 4.55 0.58 -0.60
N SER A 31 5.77 0.41 -1.14
CA SER A 31 5.99 -0.22 -2.44
C SER A 31 5.56 -1.69 -2.45
N ASN A 32 5.82 -2.43 -1.37
CA ASN A 32 5.38 -3.82 -1.22
C ASN A 32 3.85 -3.91 -1.10
N LEU A 33 3.23 -2.96 -0.38
CA LEU A 33 1.78 -2.90 -0.21
C LEU A 33 1.04 -2.64 -1.52
N VAL A 34 1.63 -1.94 -2.50
CA VAL A 34 1.04 -1.77 -3.85
C VAL A 34 0.75 -3.14 -4.48
N ALA A 35 1.73 -4.04 -4.50
CA ALA A 35 1.57 -5.36 -5.11
C ALA A 35 0.47 -6.16 -4.40
N LEU A 36 0.52 -6.21 -3.07
CA LEU A 36 -0.46 -6.92 -2.26
C LEU A 36 -1.88 -6.36 -2.44
N ALA A 37 -2.03 -5.05 -2.55
CA ALA A 37 -3.31 -4.39 -2.78
C ALA A 37 -3.85 -4.65 -4.18
N LYS A 38 -3.01 -4.69 -5.21
CA LYS A 38 -3.40 -5.06 -6.58
C LYS A 38 -3.87 -6.52 -6.64
N ASP A 39 -3.14 -7.43 -6.01
CA ASP A 39 -3.50 -8.86 -5.98
C ASP A 39 -4.84 -9.11 -5.26
N GLN A 40 -5.18 -8.29 -4.26
CA GLN A 40 -6.49 -8.33 -3.59
C GLN A 40 -7.60 -7.50 -4.27
N GLY A 41 -7.32 -6.88 -5.42
CA GLY A 41 -8.28 -6.02 -6.13
C GLY A 41 -8.63 -4.73 -5.38
N LYS A 42 -7.78 -4.29 -4.44
CA LYS A 42 -7.95 -3.07 -3.65
C LYS A 42 -7.25 -1.89 -4.32
N ASN A 43 -7.79 -1.48 -5.47
CA ASN A 43 -7.22 -0.42 -6.30
C ASN A 43 -7.08 0.93 -5.57
N ASN A 44 -7.98 1.24 -4.64
CA ASN A 44 -7.89 2.46 -3.82
C ASN A 44 -6.64 2.49 -2.94
N VAL A 45 -6.30 1.37 -2.29
CA VAL A 45 -5.09 1.26 -1.44
C VAL A 45 -3.84 1.30 -2.31
N ALA A 46 -3.83 0.53 -3.40
CA ALA A 46 -2.71 0.54 -4.36
C ALA A 46 -2.46 1.95 -4.93
N PHE A 47 -3.52 2.66 -5.32
CA PHE A 47 -3.44 4.03 -5.83
C PHE A 47 -2.86 4.97 -4.78
N LEU A 48 -3.33 4.93 -3.53
CA LEU A 48 -2.84 5.84 -2.50
C LEU A 48 -1.36 5.59 -2.18
N CYS A 49 -0.93 4.33 -2.09
CA CYS A 49 0.48 3.99 -1.95
C CYS A 49 1.32 4.57 -3.10
N LEU A 50 0.93 4.34 -4.35
CA LEU A 50 1.64 4.86 -5.53
C LEU A 50 1.66 6.39 -5.56
N PHE A 51 0.55 7.03 -5.21
CA PHE A 51 0.43 8.49 -5.15
C PHE A 51 1.36 9.08 -4.10
N MET A 52 1.40 8.51 -2.90
CA MET A 52 2.32 8.94 -1.83
C MET A 52 3.79 8.70 -2.18
N LEU A 53 4.09 7.67 -2.97
CA LEU A 53 5.43 7.40 -3.51
C LEU A 53 5.80 8.31 -4.71
N GLY A 54 4.87 9.15 -5.20
CA GLY A 54 5.08 10.01 -6.36
C GLY A 54 5.10 9.28 -7.72
N ARG A 55 4.64 8.02 -7.76
CA ARG A 55 4.65 7.17 -8.95
C ARG A 55 3.41 7.40 -9.82
N LEU A 56 3.28 8.61 -10.36
CA LEU A 56 2.11 9.07 -11.11
C LEU A 56 1.76 8.19 -12.33
N GLU A 57 2.76 7.73 -13.08
CA GLU A 57 2.54 6.89 -14.26
C GLU A 57 1.87 5.56 -13.89
N GLU A 58 2.32 4.93 -12.80
CA GLU A 58 1.71 3.70 -12.28
C GLU A 58 0.30 3.94 -11.74
N CYS A 59 0.01 5.12 -11.15
CA CYS A 59 -1.34 5.51 -10.75
C CYS A 59 -2.28 5.58 -11.96
N LEU A 60 -1.84 6.20 -13.05
CA LEU A 60 -2.64 6.29 -14.28
C LEU A 60 -2.91 4.91 -14.86
N GLN A 61 -1.87 4.07 -14.96
CA GLN A 61 -2.01 2.69 -15.43
C GLN A 61 -2.99 1.88 -14.58
N LEU A 62 -2.98 2.06 -13.25
CA LEU A 62 -3.91 1.39 -12.34
C LEU A 62 -5.36 1.82 -12.54
N LEU A 63 -5.62 3.08 -12.92
CA LEU A 63 -6.98 3.62 -13.07
C LEU A 63 -7.59 3.39 -14.45
N VAL A 64 -6.77 3.19 -15.47
CA VAL A 64 -7.22 3.00 -16.87
C VAL A 64 -7.41 1.51 -17.20
N ALA A 65 -6.79 0.61 -16.45
CA ALA A 65 -6.97 -0.84 -16.56
C ALA A 65 -8.35 -1.31 -16.05
#